data_AF-A0A0S4VAQ6-F1
#
_entry.id   AF-A0A0S4VAQ6-F1
#
_cell.length_a   1.000
_cell.length_b   1.000
_cell.length_c   1.000
_cell.angle_alpha   90.00
_cell.angle_beta   90.00
_cell.angle_gamma   90.00
#
_symmetry.space_group_name_H-M   'P 1'
#
loop_
_entity.id
_entity.type
_entity.pdbx_description
1 polymer ?
#
loop_
_entity_poly.entity_id
_entity_poly.type
_entity_poly.pdbx_seq_one_letter_code
_entity_poly.pdbx_strand_id
1 'polypeptide(L)'
;MIMEAMSMSTVWVYKHNGTVQCDSSHKPASLGDTRKTLEAVIGPDNVLSQEERTVPMIQLCGAPTGNVNAYEITDKGWYLLRDGTVGRVGFERWSDESKAHFDGDINIGKVIGALTSRQPQSVQELVGHPLRVYRTGDAVTKDWRPDRVNIETNEGLIVSVWFG
;
A
#
# COMPACT_ATOMS: atom_id res chain seq x y z
N MET A 1 -25.68 36.06 -18.83
CA MET A 1 -26.00 34.69 -18.40
C MET A 1 -24.68 33.93 -18.44
N ILE A 2 -23.97 33.91 -17.32
CA ILE A 2 -22.66 33.24 -17.23
C ILE A 2 -22.97 31.80 -16.83
N MET A 3 -22.80 30.87 -17.76
CA MET A 3 -22.80 29.44 -17.45
C MET A 3 -21.59 29.19 -16.57
N GLU A 4 -21.79 29.11 -15.25
CA GLU A 4 -20.81 28.55 -14.35
C GLU A 4 -20.50 27.14 -14.83
N ALA A 5 -19.23 26.90 -15.17
CA ALA A 5 -18.73 25.56 -15.38
C ALA A 5 -18.84 24.83 -14.04
N MET A 6 -19.91 24.05 -13.85
CA MET A 6 -19.99 23.12 -12.73
C MET A 6 -18.76 22.22 -12.83
N SER A 7 -17.84 22.36 -11.89
CA SER A 7 -16.72 21.44 -11.74
C SER A 7 -17.31 20.05 -11.55
N MET A 8 -17.27 19.24 -12.59
CA MET A 8 -17.67 17.84 -12.51
C MET A 8 -16.61 17.12 -11.70
N SER A 9 -16.97 16.71 -10.49
CA SER A 9 -16.16 15.81 -9.70
C SER A 9 -16.02 14.46 -10.43
N THR A 10 -14.77 14.04 -10.59
CA THR A 10 -14.40 12.79 -11.24
C THR A 10 -13.72 11.86 -10.24
N VAL A 11 -13.83 10.57 -10.51
CA VAL A 11 -13.21 9.50 -9.72
C VAL A 11 -12.43 8.61 -10.67
N TRP A 12 -11.22 8.25 -10.28
CA TRP A 12 -10.49 7.20 -10.97
C TRP A 12 -10.84 5.84 -10.39
N VAL A 13 -11.01 4.84 -11.25
CA VAL A 13 -11.20 3.43 -10.89
C VAL A 13 -10.24 2.56 -11.69
N TYR A 14 -9.92 1.36 -11.21
CA TYR A 14 -9.07 0.43 -11.93
C TYR A 14 -9.50 -1.01 -11.76
N LYS A 15 -9.02 -1.87 -12.67
CA LYS A 15 -9.13 -3.32 -12.58
C LYS A 15 -7.83 -3.96 -13.04
N HIS A 16 -7.38 -5.00 -12.34
CA HIS A 16 -6.21 -5.77 -12.74
C HIS A 16 -6.38 -6.35 -14.15
N ASN A 17 -5.33 -6.24 -14.97
CA ASN A 17 -5.37 -6.75 -16.35
C ASN A 17 -5.21 -8.28 -16.43
N GLY A 18 -5.06 -8.96 -15.29
CA GLY A 18 -5.01 -10.43 -15.21
C GLY A 18 -3.63 -11.04 -15.48
N THR A 19 -2.58 -10.23 -15.67
CA THR A 19 -1.22 -10.76 -15.80
C THR A 19 -0.69 -11.25 -14.45
N VAL A 20 0.06 -12.37 -14.51
CA VAL A 20 0.58 -13.09 -13.35
C VAL A 20 2.11 -13.11 -13.40
N GLN A 21 2.76 -12.93 -12.25
CA GLN A 21 4.21 -12.96 -12.14
C GLN A 21 4.77 -14.35 -12.43
N CYS A 22 5.87 -14.39 -13.17
CA CYS A 22 6.55 -15.61 -13.62
C CYS A 22 5.72 -16.49 -14.58
N ASP A 23 4.57 -16.02 -15.06
CA ASP A 23 3.72 -16.77 -15.97
C ASP A 23 3.30 -15.90 -17.18
N SER A 24 3.94 -16.15 -18.32
CA SER A 24 3.67 -15.46 -19.58
C SER A 24 2.48 -16.04 -20.37
N SER A 25 1.85 -17.12 -19.88
CA SER A 25 0.69 -17.73 -20.54
C SER A 25 -0.58 -16.90 -20.36
N HIS A 26 -0.64 -16.06 -19.32
CA HIS A 26 -1.76 -15.17 -19.04
C HIS A 26 -1.68 -13.92 -19.90
N LYS A 27 -2.57 -13.83 -20.90
CA LYS A 27 -2.69 -12.64 -21.75
C LYS A 27 -3.40 -11.50 -21.00
N PRO A 28 -2.85 -10.28 -20.99
CA PRO A 28 -3.51 -9.14 -20.37
C PRO A 28 -4.85 -8.84 -21.05
N ALA A 29 -5.88 -8.57 -20.24
CA ALA A 29 -7.10 -7.96 -20.72
C ALA A 29 -6.80 -6.56 -21.26
N SER A 30 -7.26 -6.25 -22.46
CA SER A 30 -7.00 -4.95 -23.08
C SER A 30 -7.79 -3.84 -22.38
N LEU A 31 -7.30 -2.59 -22.51
CA LEU A 31 -8.06 -1.39 -22.12
C LEU A 31 -9.44 -1.34 -22.77
N GLY A 32 -9.56 -1.75 -24.03
CA GLY A 32 -10.84 -1.73 -24.75
C GLY A 32 -11.85 -2.75 -24.22
N ASP A 33 -11.41 -3.97 -23.93
CA ASP A 33 -12.31 -5.03 -23.44
C ASP A 33 -12.75 -4.76 -22.01
N THR A 34 -11.83 -4.25 -21.19
CA THR A 34 -12.14 -3.84 -19.82
C THR A 34 -13.08 -2.63 -19.81
N ARG A 35 -12.91 -1.68 -20.74
CA ARG A 35 -13.82 -0.53 -20.91
C ARG A 35 -15.24 -0.97 -21.24
N LYS A 36 -15.42 -1.88 -22.20
CA LYS A 36 -16.75 -2.42 -22.54
C LYS A 36 -17.46 -3.01 -21.33
N THR A 37 -16.71 -3.70 -20.47
CA THR A 37 -17.24 -4.25 -19.21
C THR A 37 -17.68 -3.15 -18.25
N LEU A 38 -16.90 -2.08 -18.12
CA LEU A 38 -17.25 -0.92 -17.29
C LEU A 38 -18.49 -0.19 -17.82
N GLU A 39 -18.51 0.10 -19.13
CA GLU A 39 -19.61 0.79 -19.81
C GLU A 39 -20.92 -0.01 -19.75
N ALA A 40 -20.85 -1.34 -19.75
CA ALA A 40 -22.05 -2.18 -19.55
C ALA A 40 -22.68 -2.02 -18.15
N VAL A 41 -21.91 -1.57 -17.15
CA VAL A 41 -22.38 -1.36 -15.78
C VAL A 41 -22.84 0.08 -15.56
N ILE A 42 -22.05 1.05 -16.00
CA ILE A 42 -22.27 2.47 -15.67
C ILE A 42 -22.74 3.32 -16.85
N GLY A 43 -22.78 2.77 -18.06
CA GLY A 43 -23.08 3.50 -19.29
C GLY A 43 -21.86 4.24 -19.86
N PRO A 44 -21.76 4.38 -21.20
CA PRO A 44 -20.60 4.97 -21.87
C PRO A 44 -20.39 6.45 -21.51
N ASP A 45 -21.46 7.20 -21.28
CA ASP A 45 -21.40 8.63 -20.93
C ASP A 45 -20.71 8.90 -19.58
N ASN A 46 -20.49 7.87 -18.76
CA ASN A 46 -19.85 7.98 -17.46
C ASN A 46 -18.37 7.59 -17.48
N VAL A 47 -17.79 7.21 -18.63
CA VAL A 47 -16.36 6.87 -18.79
C VAL A 47 -15.66 7.96 -19.60
N LEU A 48 -14.86 8.77 -18.91
CA LEU A 48 -14.27 10.02 -19.43
C LEU A 48 -12.89 9.80 -20.06
N SER A 49 -12.02 9.05 -19.38
CA SER A 49 -10.64 8.79 -19.81
C SER A 49 -10.22 7.37 -19.46
N GLN A 50 -9.13 6.89 -20.08
CA GLN A 50 -8.57 5.57 -19.82
C GLN A 50 -7.05 5.58 -19.99
N GLU A 51 -6.35 4.79 -19.17
CA GLU A 51 -4.92 4.54 -19.31
C GLU A 51 -4.49 3.27 -18.58
N GLU A 52 -3.36 2.71 -18.98
CA GLU A 52 -2.70 1.65 -18.23
C GLU A 52 -1.94 2.26 -17.05
N ARG A 53 -2.04 1.63 -15.88
CA ARG A 53 -1.28 2.01 -14.69
C ARG A 53 -0.73 0.78 -14.00
N THR A 54 0.05 1.00 -12.96
CA THR A 54 0.54 -0.03 -12.06
C THR A 54 0.09 0.27 -10.64
N VAL A 55 -0.22 -0.80 -9.89
CA VAL A 55 -0.41 -0.75 -8.45
C VAL A 55 0.65 -1.62 -7.77
N PRO A 56 1.04 -1.33 -6.52
CA PRO A 56 2.08 -2.08 -5.88
C PRO A 56 1.66 -3.52 -5.58
N MET A 57 2.55 -4.47 -5.88
CA MET A 57 2.34 -5.89 -5.63
C MET A 57 3.54 -6.54 -4.97
N ILE A 58 3.26 -7.56 -4.16
CA ILE A 58 4.31 -8.42 -3.60
C ILE A 58 5.05 -9.09 -4.75
N GLN A 59 6.37 -9.24 -4.64
CA GLN A 59 7.16 -9.96 -5.64
C GLN A 59 7.17 -11.47 -5.32
N LEU A 60 6.23 -12.21 -5.90
CA LEU A 60 6.04 -13.65 -5.71
C LEU A 60 5.46 -14.28 -6.97
N CYS A 61 6.11 -15.32 -7.51
CA CYS A 61 5.59 -16.06 -8.66
C CYS A 61 4.17 -16.59 -8.36
N GLY A 62 3.25 -16.40 -9.32
CA GLY A 62 1.83 -16.73 -9.14
C GLY A 62 0.96 -15.60 -8.58
N ALA A 63 1.54 -14.53 -8.04
CA ALA A 63 0.80 -13.31 -7.68
C ALA A 63 0.52 -12.45 -8.94
N PRO A 64 -0.49 -11.55 -8.94
CA PRO A 64 -0.69 -10.63 -10.05
C PRO A 64 0.50 -9.65 -10.18
N THR A 65 0.80 -9.20 -11.38
CA THR A 65 1.94 -8.30 -11.65
C THR A 65 1.75 -6.88 -11.10
N GLY A 66 0.50 -6.47 -10.86
CA GLY A 66 0.16 -5.10 -10.51
C GLY A 66 -0.19 -4.23 -11.71
N ASN A 67 -0.11 -4.73 -12.94
CA ASN A 67 -0.60 -4.01 -14.12
C ASN A 67 -2.14 -3.93 -14.09
N VAL A 68 -2.67 -2.73 -14.31
CA VAL A 68 -4.10 -2.44 -14.24
C VAL A 68 -4.56 -1.57 -15.40
N ASN A 69 -5.83 -1.74 -15.77
CA ASN A 69 -6.55 -0.84 -16.67
C ASN A 69 -7.30 0.17 -15.80
N ALA A 70 -6.96 1.45 -15.92
CA ALA A 70 -7.54 2.54 -15.13
C ALA A 70 -8.44 3.44 -15.98
N TYR A 71 -9.51 3.95 -15.36
CA TYR A 71 -10.52 4.77 -16.01
C TYR A 71 -10.91 5.94 -15.13
N GLU A 72 -11.02 7.12 -15.74
CA GLU A 72 -11.67 8.26 -15.13
C GLU A 72 -13.16 8.17 -15.39
N ILE A 73 -13.96 8.26 -14.33
CA ILE A 73 -15.42 8.18 -14.39
C ILE A 73 -16.06 9.36 -13.67
N THR A 74 -17.31 9.66 -14.02
CA THR A 74 -18.11 10.66 -13.30
C THR A 74 -18.50 10.15 -11.91
N ASP A 75 -18.83 11.06 -10.99
CA ASP A 75 -19.42 10.69 -9.69
C ASP A 75 -20.70 9.85 -9.83
N LYS A 76 -21.52 10.13 -10.85
CA LYS A 76 -22.70 9.32 -11.17
C LYS A 76 -22.28 7.90 -11.56
N GLY A 77 -21.25 7.76 -12.38
CA GLY A 77 -20.66 6.46 -12.73
C GLY A 77 -20.16 5.72 -11.49
N TRP A 78 -19.49 6.43 -10.58
CA TRP A 78 -19.02 5.84 -9.32
C TRP A 78 -20.17 5.35 -8.43
N TYR A 79 -21.23 6.15 -8.30
CA TYR A 79 -22.44 5.74 -7.57
C TYR A 79 -23.05 4.45 -8.17
N LEU A 80 -23.20 4.40 -9.49
CA LEU A 80 -23.73 3.22 -10.19
C LEU A 80 -22.84 1.97 -10.00
N LEU A 81 -21.52 2.14 -10.05
CA LEU A 81 -20.56 1.06 -9.86
C LEU A 81 -20.53 0.53 -8.43
N ARG A 82 -20.72 1.41 -7.44
CA ARG A 82 -20.66 1.07 -6.00
C ARG A 82 -21.97 0.49 -5.48
N ASP A 83 -23.08 1.15 -5.79
CA ASP A 83 -24.38 0.91 -5.17
C ASP A 83 -25.41 0.31 -6.15
N GLY A 84 -25.03 0.11 -7.42
CA GLY A 84 -25.88 -0.55 -8.41
C GLY A 84 -26.00 -2.06 -8.20
N THR A 85 -26.97 -2.67 -8.88
CA THR A 85 -27.36 -4.08 -8.71
C THR A 85 -26.24 -5.09 -9.01
N VAL A 86 -25.34 -4.76 -9.93
CA VAL A 86 -24.28 -5.68 -10.41
C VAL A 86 -23.03 -5.63 -9.52
N GLY A 87 -22.94 -4.65 -8.61
CA GLY A 87 -21.76 -4.39 -7.80
C GLY A 87 -20.55 -3.96 -8.64
N ARG A 88 -19.35 -4.01 -8.03
CA ARG A 88 -18.14 -3.40 -8.61
C ARG A 88 -17.50 -4.16 -9.76
N VAL A 89 -17.86 -5.42 -10.00
CA VAL A 89 -17.32 -6.26 -11.10
C VAL A 89 -15.77 -6.30 -11.16
N GLY A 90 -15.14 -6.27 -9.99
CA GLY A 90 -13.67 -6.25 -9.85
C GLY A 90 -13.01 -4.91 -10.11
N PHE A 91 -13.77 -3.82 -10.23
CA PHE A 91 -13.24 -2.47 -10.23
C PHE A 91 -13.07 -1.94 -8.80
N GLU A 92 -11.95 -1.27 -8.57
CA GLU A 92 -11.63 -0.63 -7.31
C GLU A 92 -11.43 0.87 -7.52
N ARG A 93 -11.71 1.65 -6.47
CA ARG A 93 -11.46 3.09 -6.51
C ARG A 93 -9.96 3.33 -6.45
N TRP A 94 -9.46 4.15 -7.36
CA TRP A 94 -8.11 4.69 -7.26
C TRP A 94 -8.05 5.66 -6.09
N SER A 95 -7.25 5.32 -5.08
CA SER A 95 -6.98 6.19 -3.94
C SER A 95 -5.55 6.73 -4.03
N ASP A 96 -5.23 7.79 -3.28
CA ASP A 96 -3.84 8.24 -3.17
C ASP A 96 -2.94 7.17 -2.50
N GLU A 97 -3.53 6.25 -1.72
CA GLU A 97 -2.85 5.04 -1.22
C GLU A 97 -2.53 4.06 -2.37
N SER A 98 -3.40 3.96 -3.37
CA SER A 98 -3.14 3.22 -4.62
C SER A 98 -2.05 3.87 -5.49
N LYS A 99 -1.80 5.18 -5.31
CA LYS A 99 -0.65 5.90 -5.94
C LYS A 99 0.66 5.69 -5.19
N ALA A 100 0.66 5.07 -4.02
CA ALA A 100 1.89 4.77 -3.32
C ALA A 100 2.64 3.68 -4.10
N HIS A 101 3.20 4.04 -5.25
CA HIS A 101 4.45 3.46 -5.72
C HIS A 101 5.30 3.32 -4.46
N PHE A 102 5.60 2.07 -4.07
CA PHE A 102 6.60 1.81 -3.05
C PHE A 102 7.95 2.16 -3.69
N ASP A 103 8.17 3.46 -3.81
CA ASP A 103 9.36 4.07 -4.39
C ASP A 103 10.36 4.19 -3.25
N GLY A 104 10.96 3.05 -2.96
CA GLY A 104 11.91 2.90 -1.88
C GLY A 104 12.01 1.43 -1.55
N ASP A 105 13.25 0.95 -1.50
CA ASP A 105 13.60 -0.23 -0.73
C ASP A 105 12.97 -0.08 0.66
N ILE A 106 11.77 -0.62 0.85
CA ILE A 106 11.26 -0.91 2.17
C ILE A 106 12.18 -2.00 2.65
N ASN A 107 13.24 -1.57 3.32
CA ASN A 107 14.06 -2.45 4.12
C ASN A 107 13.10 -3.01 5.17
N ILE A 108 12.58 -4.21 4.91
CA ILE A 108 11.66 -4.92 5.81
C ILE A 108 12.29 -4.98 7.22
N GLY A 109 13.61 -5.01 7.33
CA GLY A 109 14.34 -4.88 8.60
C GLY A 109 14.11 -3.55 9.32
N LYS A 110 13.97 -2.42 8.62
CA LYS A 110 13.61 -1.11 9.21
C LYS A 110 12.15 -1.07 9.66
N VAL A 111 11.22 -1.65 8.89
CA VAL A 111 9.80 -1.71 9.25
C VAL A 111 9.57 -2.63 10.44
N ILE A 112 10.17 -3.83 10.42
CA ILE A 112 10.13 -4.74 11.56
C ILE A 112 10.78 -4.06 12.77
N GLY A 113 11.96 -3.45 12.63
CA GLY A 113 12.60 -2.70 13.72
C GLY A 113 11.70 -1.61 14.31
N ALA A 114 10.99 -0.84 13.47
CA ALA A 114 10.06 0.20 13.92
C ALA A 114 8.80 -0.37 14.59
N LEU A 115 8.37 -1.58 14.21
CA LEU A 115 7.18 -2.24 14.77
C LEU A 115 7.49 -3.11 16.00
N THR A 116 8.72 -3.60 16.14
CA THR A 116 9.12 -4.54 17.20
C THR A 116 9.98 -3.92 18.28
N SER A 117 10.60 -2.76 18.00
CA SER A 117 11.39 -2.01 18.98
C SER A 117 10.75 -0.66 19.29
N ARG A 118 10.55 -0.40 20.59
CA ARG A 118 9.97 0.84 21.11
C ARG A 118 11.00 1.57 21.96
N GLN A 119 11.15 2.88 21.76
CA GLN A 119 11.94 3.68 22.69
C GLN A 119 11.08 4.05 23.92
N PRO A 120 11.58 3.81 25.15
CA PRO A 120 10.91 4.27 26.37
C PRO A 120 10.78 5.79 26.34
N GLN A 121 9.64 6.32 26.77
CA GLN A 121 9.41 7.77 26.84
C GLN A 121 9.83 8.35 28.20
N SER A 122 10.03 7.49 29.20
CA SER A 122 10.44 7.87 30.54
C SER A 122 11.32 6.81 31.22
N VAL A 123 12.11 7.21 32.22
CA VAL A 123 12.90 6.28 33.04
C VAL A 123 12.00 5.32 33.82
N GLN A 124 10.80 5.77 34.19
CA GLN A 124 9.82 4.95 34.94
C GLN A 124 9.43 3.69 34.16
N GLU A 125 9.36 3.77 32.83
CA GLU A 125 9.03 2.62 31.97
C GLU A 125 10.09 1.52 31.98
N LEU A 126 11.31 1.81 32.45
CA LEU A 126 12.38 0.81 32.53
C LEU A 126 12.24 -0.10 33.76
N VAL A 127 11.48 0.35 34.77
CA VAL A 127 11.41 -0.32 36.07
C VAL A 127 10.66 -1.64 35.96
N GLY A 128 11.25 -2.70 36.50
CA GLY A 128 10.64 -4.04 36.52
C GLY A 128 10.92 -4.89 35.27
N HIS A 129 11.66 -4.35 34.29
CA HIS A 129 12.01 -5.04 33.06
C HIS A 129 13.43 -5.65 33.13
N PRO A 130 13.67 -6.84 32.55
CA PRO A 130 15.01 -7.37 32.36
C PRO A 130 15.89 -6.44 31.52
N LEU A 131 17.10 -6.15 32.01
CA LEU A 131 18.04 -5.23 31.36
C LEU A 131 19.17 -5.99 30.66
N ARG A 132 19.49 -5.62 29.43
CA ARG A 132 20.71 -5.99 28.71
C ARG A 132 21.51 -4.75 28.39
N VAL A 133 22.73 -4.68 28.90
CA VAL A 133 23.69 -3.61 28.60
C VAL A 133 24.80 -4.19 27.72
N TYR A 134 25.11 -3.51 26.61
CA TYR A 134 26.18 -3.91 25.70
C TYR A 134 26.92 -2.69 25.15
N ARG A 135 28.12 -2.90 24.61
CA ARG A 135 28.91 -1.86 23.97
C ARG A 135 28.65 -1.82 22.47
N THR A 136 28.73 -0.65 21.86
CA THR A 136 28.67 -0.52 20.40
C THR A 136 29.71 -1.43 19.75
N GLY A 137 29.26 -2.31 18.85
CA GLY A 137 30.10 -3.30 18.17
C GLY A 137 30.09 -4.70 18.81
N ASP A 138 29.50 -4.88 19.99
CA ASP A 138 29.36 -6.21 20.60
C ASP A 138 28.47 -7.12 19.75
N ALA A 139 28.83 -8.39 19.67
CA ALA A 139 27.99 -9.41 19.05
C ALA A 139 26.79 -9.71 19.95
N VAL A 140 25.60 -9.24 19.56
CA VAL A 140 24.35 -9.47 20.26
C VAL A 140 23.40 -10.35 19.46
N THR A 141 22.68 -11.23 20.15
CA THR A 141 21.59 -12.01 19.56
C THR A 141 20.44 -11.08 19.19
N LYS A 142 19.90 -11.27 17.97
CA LYS A 142 18.71 -10.56 17.46
C LYS A 142 17.42 -11.30 17.80
N ASP A 143 17.36 -11.87 19.00
CA ASP A 143 16.16 -12.48 19.54
C ASP A 143 15.19 -11.39 19.99
N TRP A 144 13.93 -11.45 19.54
CA TRP A 144 12.91 -10.49 19.97
C TRP A 144 12.32 -10.90 21.33
N ARG A 145 12.52 -10.06 22.34
CA ARG A 145 11.98 -10.21 23.70
C ARG A 145 11.31 -8.90 24.13
N PRO A 146 9.99 -8.76 23.96
CA PRO A 146 9.29 -7.48 24.13
C PRO A 146 9.47 -6.85 25.52
N ASP A 147 9.63 -7.67 26.56
CA ASP A 147 9.78 -7.18 27.93
C ASP A 147 11.23 -6.78 28.29
N ARG A 148 12.21 -7.01 27.42
CA ARG A 148 13.63 -6.70 27.69
C ARG A 148 13.96 -5.28 27.28
N VAL A 149 14.63 -4.56 28.16
CA VAL A 149 15.23 -3.25 27.86
C VAL A 149 16.68 -3.45 27.47
N ASN A 150 17.04 -2.91 26.32
CA ASN A 150 18.41 -2.88 25.80
C ASN A 150 18.99 -1.49 25.98
N ILE A 151 20.20 -1.42 26.52
CA ILE A 151 20.98 -0.19 26.68
C ILE A 151 22.30 -0.38 25.95
N GLU A 152 22.49 0.39 24.88
CA GLU A 152 23.76 0.45 24.18
C GLU A 152 24.63 1.56 24.75
N THR A 153 25.90 1.24 24.96
CA THR A 153 26.89 2.18 25.48
C THR A 153 28.05 2.34 24.52
N ASN A 154 28.56 3.56 24.39
CA ASN A 154 29.80 3.87 23.70
C ASN A 154 30.66 4.76 24.58
N GLU A 155 31.90 4.36 24.84
CA GLU A 155 32.87 5.12 25.66
C GLU A 155 32.32 5.60 27.02
N GLY A 156 31.45 4.79 27.65
CA GLY A 156 30.83 5.11 28.95
C GLY A 156 29.58 5.99 28.88
N LEU A 157 29.13 6.39 27.69
CA LEU A 157 27.89 7.12 27.46
C LEU A 157 26.80 6.17 26.94
N ILE A 158 25.55 6.39 27.35
CA ILE A 158 24.40 5.71 26.77
C ILE A 158 24.09 6.33 25.42
N VAL A 159 24.08 5.52 24.36
CA VAL A 159 23.81 5.99 22.98
C VAL A 159 22.48 5.49 22.44
N SER A 160 21.90 4.44 23.01
CA SER A 160 20.57 3.95 22.64
C SER A 160 19.89 3.21 23.80
N VAL A 161 18.57 3.38 23.91
CA VAL A 161 17.71 2.61 24.83
C VAL A 161 16.46 2.16 24.08
N TRP A 162 16.15 0.86 24.11
CA TRP A 162 14.99 0.32 23.36
C TRP A 162 14.47 -1.00 23.96
N PHE A 163 13.15 -1.23 23.81
CA PHE A 163 12.50 -2.50 24.16
C PHE A 163 12.62 -3.53 23.04
N GLY A 164 13.04 -4.76 23.34
CA GLY A 164 13.00 -5.90 22.43
C GLY A 164 14.11 -6.94 22.54
#